data_AF-A0A3M2VU18-F1
#
_entry.id   AF-A0A3M2VU18-F1
#
_cell.length_a   1.000
_cell.length_b   1.000
_cell.length_c   1.000
_cell.angle_alpha   90.00
_cell.angle_beta   90.00
_cell.angle_gamma   90.00
#
_symmetry.space_group_name_H-M   'P 1'
#
loop_
_entity.id
_entity.type
_entity.pdbx_description
1 polymer ?
#
loop_
_entity_poly.entity_id
_entity_poly.type
_entity_poly.pdbx_seq_one_letter_code
_entity_poly.pdbx_strand_id
1 'polypeptide(L)'
;MERHASCGCKQSGHGQRDRQPDDPELHPDVPHRGQPMRKLSRGFGLVEIMVALVLGLVVSLGIIQIFSASRATYQSQNSAARMQEDARFILSKLIQEIRMTGMYGCLSFSNYTPASPAIPWPVALDTPILWDNPNKTLTLVTTDVGTTGSTPTWTIVSDCQSTTNLYANSRAPAAGETAFPLRQLVYKLTGTNLTIQFGTGGDVQPLLQNVADFSVSFGMAGNPMSYTSAVTKANAGDVRSVRISLTLQDGQNGLVKSQQYNVVAYLRNRF
;
A
#
# COMPACT_ATOMS: atom_id res chain seq x y z
N MET A 1 34.44 -21.62 17.76
CA MET A 1 35.47 -21.54 16.70
C MET A 1 35.19 -20.29 15.87
N GLU A 2 36.22 -19.44 15.71
CA GLU A 2 36.46 -18.37 14.69
C GLU A 2 35.34 -17.30 14.51
N ARG A 3 35.44 -15.99 14.82
CA ARG A 3 36.46 -14.89 14.81
C ARG A 3 37.05 -14.50 13.44
N HIS A 4 36.58 -13.36 12.91
CA HIS A 4 37.31 -12.33 12.12
C HIS A 4 36.62 -10.97 12.43
N ALA A 5 37.23 -9.97 13.08
CA ALA A 5 38.24 -8.97 12.65
C ALA A 5 37.68 -7.97 11.61
N SER A 6 37.96 -6.67 11.56
CA SER A 6 38.53 -5.60 12.42
C SER A 6 38.57 -4.36 11.51
N CYS A 7 38.18 -3.16 11.96
CA CYS A 7 38.81 -1.91 11.49
C CYS A 7 38.41 -0.73 12.39
N GLY A 8 39.38 -0.22 13.15
CA GLY A 8 39.26 1.02 13.91
C GLY A 8 40.34 2.00 13.48
N CYS A 9 40.01 3.29 13.43
CA CYS A 9 40.98 4.37 13.32
C CYS A 9 40.97 5.20 14.62
N LYS A 10 42.17 5.34 15.18
CA LYS A 10 42.52 5.90 16.49
C LYS A 10 43.18 7.26 16.24
N GLN A 11 42.69 8.33 16.86
CA GLN A 11 43.38 9.62 16.88
C GLN A 11 44.13 9.78 18.20
N SER A 12 45.43 10.06 18.12
CA SER A 12 46.26 10.53 19.23
C SER A 12 47.43 11.32 18.67
N GLY A 13 47.61 12.55 19.16
CA GLY A 13 48.76 13.41 18.88
C GLY A 13 48.98 14.32 20.07
N HIS A 14 50.08 14.10 20.78
CA HIS A 14 50.50 14.70 22.05
C HIS A 14 51.79 15.53 21.82
N GLY A 15 52.04 16.53 22.68
CA GLY A 15 53.39 17.06 22.99
C GLY A 15 53.62 18.53 22.60
N GLN A 16 53.55 19.49 23.54
CA GLN A 16 54.64 20.01 24.42
C GLN A 16 55.59 20.99 23.68
N ARG A 17 55.58 22.31 23.97
CA ARG A 17 56.20 23.11 25.06
C ARG A 17 57.74 23.15 25.09
N ASP A 18 58.27 24.38 24.99
CA ASP A 18 59.50 24.99 25.55
C ASP A 18 59.97 26.09 24.56
N ARG A 19 60.47 27.30 24.87
CA ARG A 19 61.01 27.98 26.06
C ARG A 19 61.11 29.51 25.76
N GLN A 20 60.99 30.34 26.81
CA GLN A 20 61.42 31.77 26.98
C GLN A 20 62.99 31.87 26.85
N PRO A 21 63.71 33.03 26.80
CA PRO A 21 63.34 34.33 27.36
C PRO A 21 63.95 35.64 26.76
N ASP A 22 63.71 36.75 27.49
CA ASP A 22 64.44 38.03 27.61
C ASP A 22 64.00 39.31 26.83
N ASP A 23 63.43 40.24 27.62
CA ASP A 23 63.28 41.71 27.45
C ASP A 23 64.65 42.45 27.43
N PRO A 24 64.77 43.80 27.33
CA PRO A 24 63.86 44.87 26.85
C PRO A 24 64.55 45.85 25.87
N GLU A 25 63.79 46.63 25.08
CA GLU A 25 64.30 47.96 24.66
C GLU A 25 63.17 48.98 24.51
N LEU A 26 63.50 50.20 24.93
CA LEU A 26 62.64 51.31 25.30
C LEU A 26 62.84 52.47 24.30
N HIS A 27 61.74 53.16 23.97
CA HIS A 27 61.59 54.47 23.27
C HIS A 27 61.55 54.51 21.73
N PRO A 28 60.88 55.53 21.13
CA PRO A 28 59.78 56.37 21.62
C PRO A 28 58.55 56.43 20.67
N ASP A 29 57.47 56.99 21.21
CA ASP A 29 56.22 57.37 20.56
C ASP A 29 56.35 57.99 19.16
N VAL A 30 55.59 57.43 18.21
CA VAL A 30 55.10 58.16 17.04
C VAL A 30 53.57 58.14 17.09
N PRO A 31 52.89 59.27 17.32
CA PRO A 31 51.45 59.31 17.22
C PRO A 31 51.08 59.29 15.74
N HIS A 32 50.73 58.11 15.20
CA HIS A 32 49.91 58.06 14.00
C HIS A 32 48.53 58.61 14.37
N ARG A 33 48.40 59.93 14.15
CA ARG A 33 47.13 60.66 14.12
C ARG A 33 46.35 60.17 12.90
N GLY A 34 45.85 58.94 12.97
CA GLY A 34 44.82 58.43 12.09
C GLY A 34 43.60 59.31 12.31
N GLN A 35 43.39 60.24 11.39
CA GLN A 35 42.24 61.11 11.35
C GLN A 35 40.98 60.26 11.56
N PRO A 36 40.07 60.61 12.48
CA PRO A 36 38.77 59.97 12.50
C PRO A 36 38.12 60.30 11.17
N MET A 37 37.98 59.31 10.29
CA MET A 37 37.05 59.40 9.18
C MET A 37 35.68 59.60 9.81
N ARG A 38 35.27 60.86 9.98
CA ARG A 38 33.87 61.22 10.20
C ARG A 38 33.14 60.69 8.98
N LYS A 39 32.63 59.46 9.07
CA LYS A 39 31.60 58.98 8.17
C LYS A 39 30.48 59.99 8.29
N LEU A 40 30.35 60.87 7.30
CA LEU A 40 29.17 61.70 7.17
C LEU A 40 27.98 60.74 7.06
N SER A 41 27.19 60.64 8.12
CA SER A 41 25.88 60.01 8.07
C SER A 41 25.04 60.83 7.10
N ARG A 42 25.06 60.46 5.82
CA ARG A 42 24.13 60.97 4.82
C ARG A 42 22.77 60.41 5.23
N GLY A 43 21.87 61.29 5.69
CA GLY A 43 20.49 60.92 5.98
C GLY A 43 19.81 60.44 4.70
N PHE A 44 19.00 59.39 4.80
CA PHE A 44 18.21 58.89 3.68
C PHE A 44 17.19 59.93 3.25
N GLY A 45 17.10 60.16 1.93
CA GLY A 45 16.04 61.00 1.37
C GLY A 45 14.68 60.30 1.48
N LEU A 46 13.60 61.07 1.62
CA LEU A 46 12.22 60.53 1.64
C LEU A 46 11.95 59.67 0.39
N VAL A 47 12.44 60.11 -0.78
CA VAL A 47 12.36 59.38 -2.05
C VAL A 47 13.09 58.03 -1.98
N GLU A 48 14.24 57.96 -1.29
CA GLU A 48 15.05 56.76 -1.18
C GLU A 48 14.33 55.69 -0.33
N ILE A 49 13.65 56.11 0.73
CA ILE A 49 12.79 55.24 1.54
C ILE A 49 11.56 54.76 0.74
N MET A 50 10.93 55.64 -0.04
CA MET A 50 9.80 55.24 -0.89
C MET A 50 10.20 54.18 -1.92
N VAL A 51 11.35 54.37 -2.59
CA VAL A 51 11.87 53.39 -3.56
C VAL A 51 12.22 52.07 -2.86
N ALA A 52 12.88 52.11 -1.71
CA ALA A 52 13.23 50.91 -0.95
C ALA A 52 11.99 50.09 -0.53
N LEU A 53 10.92 50.77 -0.07
CA LEU A 53 9.65 50.12 0.30
C LEU A 53 8.96 49.47 -0.90
N VAL A 54 8.91 50.17 -2.03
CA VAL A 54 8.32 49.63 -3.27
C VAL A 54 9.08 48.39 -3.74
N LEU A 55 10.42 48.44 -3.76
CA LEU A 55 11.24 47.28 -4.12
C LEU A 55 11.05 46.11 -3.14
N GLY A 56 11.01 46.39 -1.83
CA GLY A 56 10.75 45.37 -0.80
C GLY A 56 9.38 44.69 -0.98
N LEU A 57 8.35 45.47 -1.32
CA LEU A 57 7.01 44.96 -1.66
C LEU A 57 7.04 44.08 -2.91
N VAL A 58 7.67 44.53 -3.99
CA VAL A 58 7.77 43.76 -5.25
C VAL A 58 8.48 42.42 -5.02
N VAL A 59 9.60 42.41 -4.30
CA VAL A 59 10.33 41.17 -3.98
C VAL A 59 9.49 40.24 -3.10
N SER A 60 8.84 40.79 -2.06
CA SER A 60 7.98 40.00 -1.17
C SER A 60 6.82 39.35 -1.92
N LEU A 61 6.18 40.07 -2.85
CA LEU A 61 5.13 39.52 -3.72
C LEU A 61 5.65 38.38 -4.60
N GLY A 62 6.86 38.53 -5.17
CA GLY A 62 7.51 37.46 -5.94
C GLY A 62 7.73 36.19 -5.11
N ILE A 63 8.24 36.34 -3.87
CA ILE A 63 8.46 35.20 -2.96
C ILE A 63 7.13 34.51 -2.59
N ILE A 64 6.09 35.29 -2.29
CA ILE A 64 4.75 34.75 -1.95
C ILE A 64 4.19 33.94 -3.12
N GLN A 65 4.34 34.42 -4.36
CA GLN A 65 3.88 33.68 -5.54
C GLN A 65 4.60 32.33 -5.69
N ILE A 66 5.93 32.33 -5.56
CA ILE A 66 6.75 31.10 -5.65
C ILE A 66 6.33 30.12 -4.54
N PHE A 67 6.18 30.60 -3.32
CA PHE A 67 5.78 29.76 -2.18
C PHE A 67 4.36 29.19 -2.37
N SER A 68 3.42 30.01 -2.84
CA SER A 68 2.05 29.57 -3.12
C SER A 68 1.99 28.50 -4.21
N ALA A 69 2.70 28.72 -5.33
CA ALA A 69 2.81 27.74 -6.42
C ALA A 69 3.46 26.43 -5.94
N SER A 70 4.51 26.53 -5.13
CA SER A 70 5.18 25.37 -4.54
C SER A 70 4.23 24.60 -3.63
N ARG A 71 3.52 25.29 -2.73
CA ARG A 71 2.53 24.67 -1.84
C ARG A 71 1.42 23.94 -2.60
N ALA A 72 0.86 24.56 -3.65
CA ALA A 72 -0.16 23.93 -4.48
C ALA A 72 0.36 22.66 -5.16
N THR A 73 1.59 22.73 -5.68
CA THR A 73 2.28 21.58 -6.30
C THR A 73 2.48 20.45 -5.28
N TYR A 74 2.98 20.77 -4.07
CA TYR A 74 3.15 19.78 -3.00
C TYR A 74 1.83 19.11 -2.60
N GLN A 75 0.73 19.86 -2.55
CA GLN A 75 -0.58 19.29 -2.22
C GLN A 75 -1.08 18.31 -3.30
N SER A 76 -0.94 18.67 -4.57
CA SER A 76 -1.30 17.79 -5.69
C SER A 76 -0.44 16.53 -5.69
N GLN A 77 0.88 16.65 -5.51
CA GLN A 77 1.78 15.50 -5.43
C GLN A 77 1.44 14.58 -4.25
N ASN A 78 1.16 15.13 -3.07
CA ASN A 78 0.79 14.35 -1.90
C ASN A 78 -0.58 13.65 -2.07
N SER A 79 -1.53 14.28 -2.74
CA SER A 79 -2.82 13.65 -3.09
C SER A 79 -2.61 12.48 -4.07
N ALA A 80 -1.80 12.66 -5.11
CA ALA A 80 -1.48 11.62 -6.07
C ALA A 80 -0.75 10.44 -5.42
N ALA A 81 0.20 10.71 -4.52
CA ALA A 81 0.95 9.69 -3.80
C ALA A 81 0.03 8.84 -2.91
N ARG A 82 -0.91 9.47 -2.18
CA ARG A 82 -1.90 8.74 -1.38
C ARG A 82 -2.78 7.85 -2.23
N MET A 83 -3.29 8.34 -3.35
CA MET A 83 -4.10 7.55 -4.27
C MET A 83 -3.33 6.36 -4.86
N GLN A 84 -2.03 6.50 -5.12
CA GLN A 84 -1.20 5.39 -5.58
C GLN A 84 -0.94 4.36 -4.48
N GLU A 85 -0.72 4.80 -3.24
CA GLU A 85 -0.56 3.89 -2.10
C GLU A 85 -1.85 3.12 -1.80
N ASP A 86 -2.99 3.80 -1.85
CA ASP A 86 -4.33 3.21 -1.72
C ASP A 86 -4.56 2.13 -2.79
N ALA A 87 -4.25 2.44 -4.06
CA ALA A 87 -4.31 1.46 -5.15
C ALA A 87 -3.36 0.29 -4.92
N ARG A 88 -2.10 0.55 -4.53
CA ARG A 88 -1.10 -0.48 -4.26
C ARG A 88 -1.57 -1.43 -3.16
N PHE A 89 -2.12 -0.89 -2.07
CA PHE A 89 -2.65 -1.65 -0.95
C PHE A 89 -3.80 -2.56 -1.38
N ILE A 90 -4.86 -2.00 -1.96
CA ILE A 90 -6.07 -2.78 -2.29
C ILE A 90 -5.81 -3.82 -3.38
N LEU A 91 -5.05 -3.47 -4.42
CA LEU A 91 -4.77 -4.38 -5.52
C LEU A 91 -3.85 -5.52 -5.06
N SER A 92 -2.88 -5.25 -4.19
CA SER A 92 -2.02 -6.31 -3.63
C SER A 92 -2.84 -7.28 -2.77
N LYS A 93 -3.76 -6.77 -1.94
CA LYS A 93 -4.67 -7.59 -1.14
C LYS A 93 -5.55 -8.49 -2.03
N LEU A 94 -6.22 -7.91 -3.02
CA LEU A 94 -7.06 -8.66 -3.96
C LEU A 94 -6.27 -9.71 -4.74
N ILE A 95 -5.07 -9.40 -5.21
CA ILE A 95 -4.20 -10.36 -5.91
C ILE A 95 -3.86 -11.54 -4.99
N GLN A 96 -3.53 -11.28 -3.72
CA GLN A 96 -3.18 -12.33 -2.76
C GLN A 96 -4.35 -13.30 -2.55
N GLU A 97 -5.56 -12.78 -2.36
CA GLU A 97 -6.75 -13.59 -2.12
C GLU A 97 -7.21 -14.34 -3.39
N ILE A 98 -7.14 -13.69 -4.56
CA ILE A 98 -7.48 -14.34 -5.84
C ILE A 98 -6.55 -15.52 -6.13
N ARG A 99 -5.26 -15.42 -5.80
CA ARG A 99 -4.29 -16.51 -6.05
C ARG A 99 -4.64 -17.81 -5.33
N MET A 100 -5.28 -17.72 -4.17
CA MET A 100 -5.67 -18.87 -3.33
C MET A 100 -7.16 -19.24 -3.50
N THR A 101 -7.86 -18.56 -4.40
CA THR A 101 -9.29 -18.81 -4.64
C THR A 101 -9.52 -20.14 -5.34
N GLY A 102 -10.50 -20.91 -4.86
CA GLY A 102 -10.86 -22.22 -5.43
C GLY A 102 -9.87 -23.34 -5.13
N MET A 103 -9.02 -23.16 -4.12
CA MET A 103 -8.11 -24.18 -3.60
C MET A 103 -8.78 -24.88 -2.41
N TYR A 104 -8.98 -26.21 -2.49
CA TYR A 104 -9.75 -26.98 -1.49
C TYR A 104 -8.90 -28.05 -0.79
N GLY A 105 -7.65 -27.70 -0.46
CA GLY A 105 -6.69 -28.64 0.12
C GLY A 105 -6.07 -29.55 -0.94
N CYS A 106 -5.81 -30.80 -0.56
CA CYS A 106 -4.94 -31.73 -1.27
C CYS A 106 -5.69 -32.83 -2.05
N LEU A 107 -6.90 -33.20 -1.62
CA LEU A 107 -7.72 -34.24 -2.27
C LEU A 107 -8.89 -33.61 -3.03
N SER A 108 -9.34 -34.27 -4.11
CA SER A 108 -10.53 -33.86 -4.84
C SER A 108 -11.80 -34.19 -4.05
N PHE A 109 -12.83 -33.34 -4.18
CA PHE A 109 -14.18 -33.56 -3.63
C PHE A 109 -15.12 -34.27 -4.63
N SER A 110 -14.59 -34.84 -5.71
CA SER A 110 -15.36 -35.68 -6.64
C SER A 110 -15.94 -36.89 -5.89
N ASN A 111 -17.26 -36.99 -5.81
CA ASN A 111 -18.00 -38.00 -5.04
C ASN A 111 -17.92 -37.86 -3.51
N TYR A 112 -17.70 -36.64 -3.00
CA TYR A 112 -17.78 -36.37 -1.57
C TYR A 112 -19.19 -36.66 -1.02
N THR A 113 -19.27 -37.64 -0.11
CA THR A 113 -20.49 -37.96 0.65
C THR A 113 -20.27 -37.61 2.13
N PRO A 114 -20.87 -36.52 2.64
CA PRO A 114 -20.67 -36.11 4.03
C PRO A 114 -21.27 -37.12 5.01
N ALA A 115 -20.56 -37.39 6.10
CA ALA A 115 -21.09 -38.06 7.27
C ALA A 115 -21.03 -37.11 8.48
N SER A 116 -22.09 -37.05 9.28
CA SER A 116 -22.14 -36.15 10.45
C SER A 116 -20.92 -36.36 11.36
N PRO A 117 -20.20 -35.29 11.77
CA PRO A 117 -20.59 -33.87 11.73
C PRO A 117 -20.10 -33.07 10.50
N ALA A 118 -19.61 -33.74 9.46
CA ALA A 118 -19.25 -33.07 8.20
C ALA A 118 -20.50 -32.56 7.47
N ILE A 119 -20.36 -31.45 6.76
CA ILE A 119 -21.46 -30.77 6.06
C ILE A 119 -21.47 -31.11 4.56
N PRO A 120 -22.62 -31.02 3.88
CA PRO A 120 -22.69 -31.08 2.42
C PRO A 120 -21.89 -29.97 1.75
N TRP A 121 -21.49 -30.22 0.51
CA TRP A 121 -20.78 -29.24 -0.33
C TRP A 121 -21.62 -27.96 -0.51
N PRO A 122 -21.17 -26.79 -0.03
CA PRO A 122 -21.88 -25.54 -0.19
C PRO A 122 -21.86 -25.07 -1.65
N VAL A 123 -22.99 -24.56 -2.14
CA VAL A 123 -23.11 -24.00 -3.50
C VAL A 123 -22.09 -22.87 -3.79
N ALA A 124 -21.68 -22.11 -2.77
CA ALA A 124 -20.66 -21.08 -2.90
C ALA A 124 -19.29 -21.62 -3.38
N LEU A 125 -19.02 -22.91 -3.16
CA LEU A 125 -17.79 -23.57 -3.61
C LEU A 125 -17.87 -24.04 -5.08
N ASP A 126 -19.05 -24.05 -5.71
CA ASP A 126 -19.16 -24.37 -7.14
C ASP A 126 -18.56 -23.26 -8.03
N THR A 127 -18.68 -22.01 -7.57
CA THR A 127 -18.13 -20.82 -8.22
C THR A 127 -17.32 -20.03 -7.19
N PRO A 128 -16.09 -20.46 -6.87
CA PRO A 128 -15.28 -19.81 -5.82
C PRO A 128 -14.93 -18.36 -6.14
N ILE A 129 -15.07 -17.93 -7.38
CA ILE A 129 -14.94 -16.54 -7.77
C ILE A 129 -16.14 -16.13 -8.62
N LEU A 130 -16.77 -15.03 -8.25
CA LEU A 130 -17.97 -14.51 -8.90
C LEU A 130 -17.95 -12.99 -8.94
N TRP A 131 -18.25 -12.43 -10.11
CA TRP A 131 -18.46 -11.00 -10.29
C TRP A 131 -19.94 -10.73 -10.58
N ASP A 132 -20.58 -9.96 -9.71
CA ASP A 132 -21.90 -9.37 -9.92
C ASP A 132 -21.71 -7.93 -10.41
N ASN A 133 -21.75 -7.75 -11.72
CA ASN A 133 -21.51 -6.46 -12.36
C ASN A 133 -22.57 -5.39 -12.00
N PRO A 134 -23.88 -5.68 -12.01
CA PRO A 134 -24.90 -4.74 -11.56
C PRO A 134 -24.69 -4.22 -10.13
N ASN A 135 -24.35 -5.10 -9.19
CA ASN A 135 -24.17 -4.72 -7.78
C ASN A 135 -22.71 -4.41 -7.42
N LYS A 136 -21.80 -4.39 -8.40
CA LYS A 136 -20.36 -4.15 -8.24
C LYS A 136 -19.76 -4.97 -7.08
N THR A 137 -20.12 -6.25 -7.04
CA THR A 137 -19.79 -7.15 -5.95
C THR A 137 -18.91 -8.29 -6.44
N LEU A 138 -17.71 -8.42 -5.89
CA LEU A 138 -16.81 -9.54 -6.11
C LEU A 138 -16.89 -10.49 -4.91
N THR A 139 -17.29 -11.73 -5.15
CA THR A 139 -17.27 -12.79 -4.14
C THR A 139 -16.12 -13.74 -4.43
N LEU A 140 -15.34 -14.06 -3.38
CA LEU A 140 -14.19 -14.95 -3.42
C LEU A 140 -14.33 -16.00 -2.32
N VAL A 141 -13.95 -17.24 -2.60
CA VAL A 141 -13.70 -18.26 -1.58
C VAL A 141 -12.23 -18.63 -1.65
N THR A 142 -11.46 -18.09 -0.69
CA THR A 142 -10.02 -18.30 -0.59
C THR A 142 -9.69 -19.30 0.51
N THR A 143 -8.60 -20.03 0.35
CA THR A 143 -8.05 -20.87 1.42
C THR A 143 -6.85 -20.22 2.08
N ASP A 144 -6.70 -20.46 3.38
CA ASP A 144 -5.50 -20.16 4.14
C ASP A 144 -4.87 -21.45 4.66
N VAL A 145 -3.66 -21.36 5.20
CA VAL A 145 -2.95 -22.49 5.81
C VAL A 145 -2.86 -22.28 7.32
N GLY A 146 -3.23 -23.30 8.10
CA GLY A 146 -3.24 -23.23 9.57
C GLY A 146 -4.53 -22.63 10.12
N THR A 147 -4.63 -22.45 11.44
CA THR A 147 -5.87 -22.02 12.14
C THR A 147 -5.85 -20.56 12.60
N THR A 148 -4.85 -19.79 12.18
CA THR A 148 -4.70 -18.37 12.55
C THR A 148 -5.62 -17.46 11.74
N GLY A 149 -6.04 -16.34 12.32
CA GLY A 149 -6.88 -15.32 11.68
C GLY A 149 -8.33 -15.32 12.16
N SER A 150 -9.21 -14.65 11.42
CA SER A 150 -10.66 -14.62 11.69
C SER A 150 -11.29 -16.01 11.53
N THR A 151 -12.41 -16.27 12.21
CA THR A 151 -13.13 -17.54 12.07
C THR A 151 -13.43 -17.81 10.59
N PRO A 152 -12.96 -18.94 10.03
CA PRO A 152 -13.22 -19.25 8.63
C PRO A 152 -14.69 -19.59 8.43
N THR A 153 -15.18 -19.46 7.20
CA THR A 153 -16.56 -19.82 6.86
C THR A 153 -16.72 -21.35 6.89
N TRP A 154 -15.71 -22.07 6.40
CA TRP A 154 -15.62 -23.52 6.43
C TRP A 154 -14.19 -23.96 6.73
N THR A 155 -14.01 -25.20 7.15
CA THR A 155 -12.69 -25.82 7.26
C THR A 155 -12.72 -27.19 6.62
N ILE A 156 -11.81 -27.42 5.68
CA ILE A 156 -11.53 -28.76 5.16
C ILE A 156 -10.49 -29.41 6.06
N VAL A 157 -10.73 -30.62 6.52
CA VAL A 157 -9.74 -31.42 7.25
C VAL A 157 -9.46 -32.67 6.44
N SER A 158 -8.17 -32.92 6.19
CA SER A 158 -7.74 -34.04 5.35
C SER A 158 -6.39 -34.60 5.81
N ASP A 159 -6.20 -35.91 5.68
CA ASP A 159 -4.91 -36.59 5.81
C ASP A 159 -4.02 -36.46 4.55
N CYS A 160 -4.53 -35.82 3.50
CA CYS A 160 -3.93 -35.70 2.17
C CYS A 160 -3.56 -37.01 1.48
N GLN A 161 -4.14 -38.13 1.91
CA GLN A 161 -3.90 -39.46 1.35
C GLN A 161 -5.20 -40.13 0.95
N SER A 162 -6.20 -40.14 1.83
CA SER A 162 -7.41 -40.95 1.67
C SER A 162 -8.69 -40.28 2.14
N THR A 163 -8.61 -39.40 3.14
CA THR A 163 -9.77 -38.80 3.78
C THR A 163 -9.80 -37.29 3.60
N THR A 164 -10.97 -36.75 3.25
CA THR A 164 -11.23 -35.30 3.22
C THR A 164 -12.66 -35.05 3.67
N ASN A 165 -12.81 -34.18 4.67
CA ASN A 165 -14.10 -33.83 5.26
C ASN A 165 -14.24 -32.31 5.34
N LEU A 166 -15.43 -31.81 5.04
CA LEU A 166 -15.75 -30.40 5.10
C LEU A 166 -16.60 -30.10 6.34
N TYR A 167 -16.22 -29.10 7.11
CA TYR A 167 -16.94 -28.66 8.31
C TYR A 167 -17.31 -27.17 8.21
N ALA A 168 -18.38 -26.77 8.89
CA ALA A 168 -18.70 -25.36 9.10
C ALA A 168 -17.73 -24.76 10.14
N ASN A 169 -17.39 -23.48 9.95
CA ASN A 169 -16.52 -22.72 10.84
C ASN A 169 -15.13 -23.35 11.05
N SER A 170 -14.44 -22.96 12.12
CA SER A 170 -13.12 -23.49 12.50
C SER A 170 -13.21 -24.95 12.95
N ARG A 171 -12.29 -25.79 12.48
CA ARG A 171 -12.11 -27.16 12.93
C ARG A 171 -10.63 -27.45 13.16
N ALA A 172 -10.30 -27.93 14.35
CA ALA A 172 -8.95 -28.42 14.63
C ALA A 172 -8.74 -29.78 13.94
N PRO A 173 -7.58 -29.99 13.29
CA PRO A 173 -7.24 -31.29 12.71
C PRO A 173 -6.85 -32.31 13.80
N ALA A 174 -7.10 -33.59 13.58
CA ALA A 174 -6.56 -34.67 14.41
C ALA A 174 -5.07 -34.94 14.07
N ALA A 175 -4.43 -35.82 14.84
CA ALA A 175 -3.05 -36.23 14.57
C ALA A 175 -2.95 -36.88 13.18
N GLY A 176 -2.05 -36.37 12.33
CA GLY A 176 -1.89 -36.83 10.95
C GLY A 176 -2.81 -36.16 9.93
N GLU A 177 -3.74 -35.30 10.37
CA GLU A 177 -4.57 -34.48 9.49
C GLU A 177 -4.04 -33.05 9.39
N THR A 178 -4.43 -32.36 8.31
CA THR A 178 -4.19 -30.94 8.09
C THR A 178 -5.53 -30.22 7.91
N ALA A 179 -5.65 -29.03 8.49
CA ALA A 179 -6.80 -28.16 8.32
C ALA A 179 -6.51 -27.08 7.26
N PHE A 180 -7.43 -26.93 6.32
CA PHE A 180 -7.47 -25.90 5.28
C PHE A 180 -8.71 -25.04 5.50
N PRO A 181 -8.59 -23.92 6.25
CA PRO A 181 -9.67 -22.96 6.37
C PRO A 181 -10.04 -22.38 5.01
N LEU A 182 -11.34 -22.24 4.77
CA LEU A 182 -11.94 -21.54 3.64
C LEU A 182 -12.66 -20.29 4.15
N ARG A 183 -12.33 -19.15 3.57
CA ARG A 183 -12.94 -17.85 3.88
C ARG A 183 -13.68 -17.35 2.65
N GLN A 184 -14.97 -17.12 2.81
CA GLN A 184 -15.73 -16.35 1.84
C GLN A 184 -15.47 -14.86 2.09
N LEU A 185 -15.09 -14.12 1.06
CA LEU A 185 -14.85 -12.68 1.09
C LEU A 185 -15.77 -12.02 0.07
N VAL A 186 -16.48 -10.99 0.51
CA VAL A 186 -17.40 -10.23 -0.35
C VAL A 186 -16.92 -8.79 -0.39
N TYR A 187 -16.40 -8.38 -1.55
CA TYR A 187 -16.02 -7.01 -1.84
C TYR A 187 -17.16 -6.31 -2.55
N LYS A 188 -17.59 -5.14 -2.06
CA LYS A 188 -18.70 -4.41 -2.65
C LYS A 188 -18.38 -2.92 -2.76
N LEU A 189 -18.58 -2.36 -3.94
CA LEU A 189 -18.57 -0.91 -4.13
C LEU A 189 -19.99 -0.37 -3.94
N THR A 190 -20.17 0.52 -2.96
CA THR A 190 -21.44 1.24 -2.71
C THR A 190 -21.18 2.74 -2.71
N GLY A 191 -21.68 3.44 -3.73
CA GLY A 191 -21.28 4.83 -3.99
C GLY A 191 -19.79 4.88 -4.29
N THR A 192 -19.02 5.55 -3.42
CA THR A 192 -17.55 5.64 -3.51
C THR A 192 -16.81 4.79 -2.48
N ASN A 193 -17.54 4.01 -1.69
CA ASN A 193 -16.97 3.20 -0.61
C ASN A 193 -16.85 1.75 -1.07
N LEU A 194 -15.62 1.25 -1.09
CA LEU A 194 -15.33 -0.16 -1.23
C LEU A 194 -15.30 -0.78 0.16
N THR A 195 -16.17 -1.75 0.39
CA THR A 195 -16.27 -2.49 1.64
C THR A 195 -15.88 -3.95 1.45
N ILE A 196 -15.56 -4.61 2.55
CA ILE A 196 -15.32 -6.05 2.62
C ILE A 196 -16.18 -6.66 3.71
N GLN A 197 -16.72 -7.84 3.43
CA GLN A 197 -17.43 -8.68 4.40
C GLN A 197 -16.80 -10.07 4.42
N PHE A 198 -16.61 -10.61 5.62
CA PHE A 198 -16.06 -11.95 5.84
C PHE A 198 -17.19 -12.94 6.16
N GLY A 199 -17.22 -14.06 5.44
CA GLY A 199 -18.26 -15.08 5.56
C GLY A 199 -19.63 -14.63 5.05
N THR A 200 -20.67 -15.38 5.42
CA THR A 200 -22.07 -15.15 5.01
C THR A 200 -22.86 -14.28 5.98
N GLY A 201 -22.29 -13.93 7.14
CA GLY A 201 -22.95 -13.16 8.19
C GLY A 201 -22.02 -12.27 9.01
N GLY A 202 -20.80 -12.02 8.55
CA GLY A 202 -19.90 -11.07 9.20
C GLY A 202 -20.32 -9.63 8.98
N ASP A 203 -19.81 -8.72 9.81
CA ASP A 203 -20.03 -7.29 9.67
C ASP A 203 -19.34 -6.74 8.42
N VAL A 204 -19.98 -5.77 7.78
CA VAL A 204 -19.42 -5.05 6.63
C VAL A 204 -18.40 -4.03 7.14
N GLN A 205 -17.16 -4.12 6.67
CA GLN A 205 -16.07 -3.24 7.06
C GLN A 205 -15.68 -2.29 5.91
N PRO A 206 -15.45 -0.99 6.19
CA PRO A 206 -14.90 -0.09 5.18
C PRO A 206 -13.47 -0.50 4.86
N LEU A 207 -13.13 -0.54 3.58
CA LEU A 207 -11.80 -0.91 3.12
C LEU A 207 -11.09 0.21 2.39
N LEU A 208 -11.80 0.88 1.47
CA LEU A 208 -11.25 2.02 0.74
C LEU A 208 -12.36 3.02 0.41
N GLN A 209 -12.02 4.31 0.42
CA GLN A 209 -12.91 5.39 0.02
C GLN A 209 -12.44 6.00 -1.30
N ASN A 210 -13.27 6.84 -1.91
CA ASN A 210 -12.96 7.53 -3.17
C ASN A 210 -12.70 6.57 -4.34
N VAL A 211 -13.40 5.44 -4.37
CA VAL A 211 -13.41 4.53 -5.50
C VAL A 211 -14.51 4.97 -6.47
N ALA A 212 -14.13 5.46 -7.64
CA ALA A 212 -15.07 5.90 -8.68
C ALA A 212 -15.65 4.73 -9.49
N ASP A 213 -14.85 3.70 -9.77
CA ASP A 213 -15.31 2.47 -10.42
C ASP A 213 -14.49 1.26 -9.95
N PHE A 214 -15.15 0.11 -9.91
CA PHE A 214 -14.55 -1.19 -9.65
C PHE A 214 -15.13 -2.19 -10.65
N SER A 215 -14.28 -2.83 -11.43
CA SER A 215 -14.68 -3.80 -12.44
C SER A 215 -13.76 -5.01 -12.48
N VAL A 216 -14.35 -6.18 -12.71
CA VAL A 216 -13.65 -7.45 -12.75
C VAL A 216 -14.01 -8.18 -14.04
N SER A 217 -13.01 -8.79 -14.66
CA SER A 217 -13.17 -9.68 -15.80
C SER A 217 -12.26 -10.90 -15.68
N PHE A 218 -12.69 -12.00 -16.28
CA PHE A 218 -12.08 -13.31 -16.16
C PHE A 218 -11.47 -13.72 -17.49
N GLY A 219 -10.17 -13.97 -17.49
CA GLY A 219 -9.47 -14.57 -18.62
C GLY A 219 -9.73 -16.07 -18.64
N MET A 220 -10.43 -16.53 -19.67
CA MET A 220 -10.86 -17.92 -19.85
C MET A 220 -9.80 -18.74 -20.60
N ALA A 221 -9.80 -20.04 -20.38
CA ALA A 221 -8.99 -21.00 -21.12
C ALA A 221 -9.25 -20.86 -22.63
N GLY A 222 -8.17 -20.80 -23.41
CA GLY A 222 -8.24 -20.59 -24.86
C GLY A 222 -6.93 -20.01 -25.39
N ASN A 223 -6.71 -20.17 -26.70
CA ASN A 223 -5.61 -19.54 -27.41
C ASN A 223 -6.14 -18.87 -28.69
N PRO A 224 -6.31 -17.52 -28.71
CA PRO A 224 -5.95 -16.58 -27.64
C PRO A 224 -6.92 -16.62 -26.45
N MET A 225 -6.46 -16.18 -25.27
CA MET A 225 -7.29 -16.00 -24.08
C MET A 225 -8.35 -14.92 -24.30
N SER A 226 -9.61 -15.23 -23.99
CA SER A 226 -10.73 -14.28 -24.03
C SER A 226 -11.11 -13.82 -22.62
N TYR A 227 -11.65 -12.60 -22.51
CA TYR A 227 -12.12 -12.05 -21.24
C TYR A 227 -13.65 -11.99 -21.21
N THR A 228 -14.24 -12.42 -20.10
CA THR A 228 -15.69 -12.32 -19.83
C THR A 228 -15.93 -11.73 -18.45
N SER A 229 -17.04 -11.02 -18.26
CA SER A 229 -17.47 -10.57 -16.93
C SER A 229 -18.39 -11.58 -16.23
N ALA A 230 -18.79 -12.66 -16.92
CA ALA A 230 -19.76 -13.63 -16.42
C ALA A 230 -19.12 -15.02 -16.22
N VAL A 231 -19.14 -15.48 -14.96
CA VAL A 231 -18.73 -16.83 -14.57
C VAL A 231 -19.95 -17.57 -14.01
N THR A 232 -20.14 -18.79 -14.47
CA THR A 232 -21.17 -19.73 -14.05
C THR A 232 -20.50 -21.03 -13.60
N LYS A 233 -21.25 -21.92 -12.97
CA LYS A 233 -20.75 -23.26 -12.63
C LYS A 233 -20.15 -24.00 -13.83
N ALA A 234 -20.71 -23.81 -15.04
CA ALA A 234 -20.26 -24.52 -16.23
C ALA A 234 -18.88 -24.08 -16.73
N ASN A 235 -18.52 -22.81 -16.55
CA ASN A 235 -17.26 -22.25 -17.07
C ASN A 235 -16.27 -21.84 -15.95
N ALA A 236 -16.63 -21.97 -14.67
CA ALA A 236 -15.75 -21.68 -13.55
C ALA A 236 -14.47 -22.54 -13.58
N GLY A 237 -14.53 -23.74 -14.18
CA GLY A 237 -13.38 -24.59 -14.47
C GLY A 237 -12.32 -23.94 -15.39
N ASP A 238 -12.77 -23.09 -16.30
CA ASP A 238 -11.97 -22.52 -17.39
C ASP A 238 -11.32 -21.19 -17.02
N VAL A 239 -11.62 -20.60 -15.87
CA VAL A 239 -10.99 -19.35 -15.44
C VAL A 239 -9.50 -19.58 -15.19
N ARG A 240 -8.64 -18.77 -15.83
CA ARG A 240 -7.17 -18.80 -15.73
C ARG A 240 -6.62 -17.55 -15.07
N SER A 241 -7.21 -16.39 -15.39
CA SER A 241 -6.80 -15.11 -14.83
C SER A 241 -7.99 -14.24 -14.46
N VAL A 242 -7.75 -13.27 -13.60
CA VAL A 242 -8.72 -12.26 -13.17
C VAL A 242 -8.07 -10.90 -13.39
N ARG A 243 -8.68 -10.08 -14.24
CA ARG A 243 -8.30 -8.69 -14.42
C ARG A 243 -9.20 -7.82 -13.56
N ILE A 244 -8.56 -7.03 -12.69
CA ILE A 244 -9.19 -6.02 -11.87
C ILE A 244 -8.87 -4.65 -12.45
N SER A 245 -9.90 -3.83 -12.60
CA SER A 245 -9.81 -2.42 -12.94
C SER A 245 -10.42 -1.61 -11.79
N LEU A 246 -9.63 -0.70 -11.22
CA LEU A 246 -10.04 0.18 -10.14
C LEU A 246 -9.77 1.62 -10.54
N THR A 247 -10.80 2.46 -10.54
CA THR A 247 -10.64 3.91 -10.74
C THR A 247 -10.74 4.60 -9.40
N LEU A 248 -9.66 5.25 -8.98
CA LEU A 248 -9.65 6.08 -7.79
C LEU A 248 -9.78 7.55 -8.19
N GLN A 249 -10.47 8.32 -7.36
CA GLN A 249 -10.59 9.76 -7.51
C GLN A 249 -9.91 10.46 -6.33
N ASP A 250 -9.40 11.65 -6.56
CA ASP A 250 -9.09 12.54 -5.45
C ASP A 250 -10.40 12.82 -4.69
N GLY A 251 -10.32 12.93 -3.37
CA GLY A 251 -11.47 13.18 -2.51
C GLY A 251 -12.08 14.57 -2.76
N GLN A 252 -12.40 15.31 -1.70
CA GLN A 252 -13.19 16.53 -1.86
C GLN A 252 -12.50 17.69 -2.58
N ASN A 253 -11.18 17.66 -2.76
CA ASN A 253 -10.43 18.82 -3.23
C ASN A 253 -10.11 18.81 -4.73
N GLY A 254 -10.32 17.68 -5.43
CA GLY A 254 -10.13 17.59 -6.88
C GLY A 254 -8.75 18.04 -7.39
N LEU A 255 -7.70 17.93 -6.57
CA LEU A 255 -6.33 18.39 -6.89
C LEU A 255 -5.65 17.48 -7.90
N VAL A 256 -6.14 16.26 -8.05
CA VAL A 256 -5.65 15.23 -8.96
C VAL A 256 -6.81 14.62 -9.73
N LYS A 257 -6.62 14.42 -11.03
CA LYS A 257 -7.61 13.72 -11.87
C LYS A 257 -7.71 12.26 -11.46
N SER A 258 -8.90 11.68 -11.56
CA SER A 258 -9.10 10.25 -11.31
C SER A 258 -8.12 9.40 -12.13
N GLN A 259 -7.57 8.38 -11.50
CA GLN A 259 -6.59 7.47 -12.10
C GLN A 259 -7.15 6.06 -12.09
N GLN A 260 -7.00 5.37 -13.22
CA GLN A 260 -7.37 3.97 -13.35
C GLN A 260 -6.14 3.07 -13.16
N TYR A 261 -6.27 2.08 -12.31
CA TYR A 261 -5.25 1.08 -12.00
C TYR A 261 -5.76 -0.29 -12.42
N ASN A 262 -4.93 -1.01 -13.17
CA ASN A 262 -5.26 -2.32 -13.70
C ASN A 262 -4.23 -3.35 -13.23
N VAL A 263 -4.71 -4.52 -12.80
CA VAL A 263 -3.86 -5.66 -12.46
C VAL A 263 -4.49 -6.95 -12.98
N VAL A 264 -3.64 -7.94 -13.24
CA VAL A 264 -4.08 -9.30 -13.60
C VAL A 264 -3.49 -10.27 -12.59
N ALA A 265 -4.36 -11.03 -11.94
CA ALA A 265 -3.99 -12.12 -11.05
C ALA A 265 -4.27 -13.46 -11.72
N TYR A 266 -3.33 -14.40 -11.63
CA TYR A 266 -3.53 -15.77 -12.09
C TYR A 266 -3.98 -16.65 -10.92
N LEU A 267 -4.93 -17.54 -11.17
CA LEU A 267 -5.35 -18.53 -10.18
C LEU A 267 -4.31 -19.65 -10.12
N ARG A 268 -4.02 -20.15 -8.92
CA ARG A 268 -3.16 -21.33 -8.75
C ARG A 268 -3.85 -22.59 -9.25
N ASN A 269 -3.05 -23.55 -9.72
CA ASN A 269 -3.48 -24.90 -10.13
C ASN A 269 -4.57 -24.91 -11.20
N ARG A 270 -4.57 -23.91 -12.09
CA ARG A 270 -5.49 -23.78 -13.23
C ARG A 270 -4.78 -23.82 -14.59
N PHE A 271 -3.49 -24.14 -14.64
CA PHE A 271 -2.71 -24.24 -15.88
C PHE A 271 -2.41 -25.68 -16.24
#